data_AF-P04122-F1
#
_entry.id   AF-P04122-F1
#
_cell.length_a   1.000
_cell.length_b   1.000
_cell.length_c   1.000
_cell.angle_alpha   90.00
_cell.angle_beta   90.00
_cell.angle_gamma   90.00
#
_symmetry.space_group_name_H-M   'P 1'
#
loop_
_entity.id
_entity.type
_entity.pdbx_description
1 polymer ?
#
loop_
_entity_poly.entity_id
_entity_poly.type
_entity_poly.pdbx_seq_one_letter_code
_entity_poly.pdbx_strand_id
1 'polypeptide(L)'
;TETTSFSITKFGPDQQNLIFQGDGYTTKERLTLTKAVRNTVGRALYSSPIHIWDSKTGNVANFVTSFTFVIDAPNSYNVADGFTFFIAPVDTKPQTGGGYLGVFNSKDYDKTSQTVAVEFDTFYNTAWDPSNGDRHIGIDVNSIKSINTKSWKLQNGKEANVVIAFNAATNVLTVSLTYPN
;
A
#
# COMPACT_ATOMS: atom_id res chain seq x y z
N THR A 1 -0.65 -27.88 -1.96
CA THR A 1 -1.04 -26.67 -2.70
C THR A 1 -2.04 -25.92 -1.86
N GLU A 2 -1.83 -24.63 -1.67
CA GLU A 2 -2.72 -23.75 -0.91
C GLU A 2 -3.02 -22.52 -1.76
N THR A 3 -4.25 -22.02 -1.70
CA THR A 3 -4.71 -20.87 -2.48
C THR A 3 -5.70 -20.07 -1.66
N THR A 4 -5.57 -18.74 -1.69
CA THR A 4 -6.55 -17.82 -1.14
C THR A 4 -6.95 -16.82 -2.21
N SER A 5 -8.24 -16.50 -2.30
CA SER A 5 -8.76 -15.55 -3.28
C SER A 5 -9.98 -14.83 -2.70
N PHE A 6 -10.12 -13.55 -3.03
CA PHE A 6 -11.30 -12.76 -2.69
C PHE A 6 -11.50 -11.68 -3.77
N SER A 7 -12.72 -11.17 -3.86
CA SER A 7 -13.05 -10.03 -4.70
C SER A 7 -14.11 -9.19 -3.99
N ILE A 8 -13.85 -7.88 -3.89
CA ILE A 8 -14.77 -6.90 -3.30
C ILE A 8 -14.91 -5.77 -4.32
N THR A 9 -16.02 -5.76 -5.05
CA THR A 9 -16.31 -4.71 -6.04
C THR A 9 -16.98 -3.49 -5.43
N LYS A 10 -17.66 -3.67 -4.29
CA LYS A 10 -18.33 -2.62 -3.51
C LYS A 10 -18.23 -2.96 -2.03
N PHE A 11 -17.86 -1.99 -1.21
CA PHE A 11 -17.72 -2.18 0.24
C PHE A 11 -19.04 -1.93 0.98
N GLY A 12 -19.46 -2.88 1.82
CA GLY A 12 -20.59 -2.69 2.74
C GLY A 12 -20.21 -1.89 3.98
N PRO A 13 -21.18 -1.30 4.71
CA PRO A 13 -20.91 -0.61 5.98
C PRO A 13 -20.42 -1.53 7.10
N ASP A 14 -20.72 -2.83 7.03
CA ASP A 14 -20.22 -3.87 7.96
C ASP A 14 -19.39 -4.90 7.19
N GLN A 15 -18.17 -4.51 6.79
CA GLN A 15 -17.29 -5.36 5.99
C GLN A 15 -16.47 -6.33 6.86
N GLN A 16 -17.11 -7.40 7.35
CA GLN A 16 -16.55 -8.31 8.36
C GLN A 16 -15.30 -9.12 7.92
N ASN A 17 -15.03 -9.22 6.62
CA ASN A 17 -13.82 -9.87 6.11
C ASN A 17 -12.61 -8.92 6.05
N LEU A 18 -12.72 -7.72 6.63
CA LEU A 18 -11.61 -6.78 6.79
C LEU A 18 -11.37 -6.48 8.28
N ILE A 19 -10.11 -6.23 8.61
CA ILE A 19 -9.68 -5.70 9.90
C ILE A 19 -9.28 -4.25 9.69
N PHE A 20 -10.01 -3.33 10.33
CA PHE A 20 -9.73 -1.91 10.27
C PHE A 20 -8.78 -1.49 11.39
N GLN A 21 -7.88 -0.57 11.09
CA GLN A 21 -6.96 0.03 12.07
C GLN A 21 -6.83 1.53 11.83
N GLY A 22 -6.66 2.31 12.89
CA GLY A 22 -6.66 3.78 12.80
C GLY A 22 -8.01 4.29 12.30
N ASP A 23 -7.98 5.26 11.39
CA ASP A 23 -9.16 5.94 10.86
C ASP A 23 -9.84 5.19 9.69
N GLY A 24 -9.41 3.97 9.38
CA GLY A 24 -9.96 3.18 8.27
C GLY A 24 -11.40 2.73 8.52
N TYR A 25 -12.29 2.92 7.55
CA TYR A 25 -13.69 2.47 7.61
C TYR A 25 -14.29 2.34 6.20
N THR A 26 -15.45 1.70 6.08
CA THR A 26 -16.20 1.62 4.82
C THR A 26 -17.45 2.48 4.86
N THR A 27 -17.78 3.12 3.73
CA THR A 27 -19.01 3.89 3.56
C THR A 27 -19.32 4.08 2.08
N LYS A 28 -20.61 4.17 1.72
CA LYS A 28 -21.07 4.47 0.36
C LYS A 28 -20.33 3.66 -0.72
N GLU A 29 -20.29 2.33 -0.56
CA GLU A 29 -19.65 1.38 -1.48
C GLU A 29 -18.11 1.48 -1.57
N ARG A 30 -17.46 2.30 -0.74
CA ARG A 30 -16.02 2.59 -0.77
C ARG A 30 -15.33 2.28 0.56
N LEU A 31 -14.05 1.91 0.47
CA LEU A 31 -13.12 1.89 1.59
C LEU A 31 -12.47 3.26 1.74
N THR A 32 -12.62 3.90 2.90
CA THR A 32 -11.94 5.15 3.25
C THR A 32 -10.81 4.84 4.22
N LEU A 33 -9.57 5.13 3.83
CA LEU A 33 -8.42 5.01 4.73
C LEU A 33 -8.21 6.28 5.54
N THR A 34 -8.24 7.44 4.89
CA THR A 34 -8.10 8.74 5.54
C THR A 34 -9.12 9.71 4.95
N LYS A 35 -9.54 10.69 5.77
CA LYS A 35 -10.26 11.87 5.29
C LYS A 35 -9.25 12.98 4.98
N ALA A 36 -9.70 14.06 4.35
CA ALA A 36 -8.90 15.26 4.12
C ALA A 36 -8.65 16.07 5.41
N VAL A 37 -7.98 15.46 6.37
CA VAL A 37 -7.62 15.99 7.69
C VAL A 37 -6.14 15.75 7.94
N ARG A 38 -5.54 16.53 8.85
CA ARG A 38 -4.10 16.46 9.14
C ARG A 38 -3.79 15.33 10.11
N ASN A 39 -2.61 14.74 9.97
CA ASN A 39 -1.99 13.83 10.95
C ASN A 39 -2.81 12.57 11.29
N THR A 40 -3.40 11.94 10.27
CA THR A 40 -4.17 10.70 10.42
C THR A 40 -3.48 9.51 9.78
N VAL A 41 -3.81 8.31 10.26
CA VAL A 41 -3.43 7.04 9.65
C VAL A 41 -4.65 6.13 9.67
N GLY A 42 -4.93 5.46 8.55
CA GLY A 42 -5.94 4.42 8.49
C GLY A 42 -5.48 3.28 7.61
N ARG A 43 -5.72 2.05 8.06
CA ARG A 43 -5.35 0.81 7.38
C ARG A 43 -6.53 -0.13 7.33
N ALA A 44 -6.56 -0.98 6.33
CA ALA A 44 -7.46 -2.11 6.24
C ALA A 44 -6.69 -3.35 5.82
N LEU A 45 -6.87 -4.45 6.53
CA LEU A 45 -6.25 -5.75 6.26
C LEU A 45 -7.34 -6.73 5.86
N TYR A 46 -7.03 -7.68 4.97
CA TYR A 46 -7.90 -8.85 4.79
C TYR A 46 -7.84 -9.72 6.05
N SER A 47 -8.99 -10.21 6.52
CA SER A 47 -9.09 -10.81 7.86
C SER A 47 -8.40 -12.17 7.99
N SER A 48 -8.26 -12.92 6.91
CA SER A 48 -7.63 -14.24 6.92
C SER A 48 -6.14 -14.14 6.59
N PRO A 49 -5.24 -14.72 7.41
CA PRO A 49 -3.82 -14.82 7.09
C PRO A 49 -3.58 -15.50 5.74
N ILE A 50 -2.56 -15.04 5.02
CA ILE A 50 -2.18 -15.58 3.71
C ILE A 50 -0.85 -16.34 3.83
N HIS A 51 -0.84 -17.58 3.38
CA HIS A 51 0.37 -18.40 3.33
C HIS A 51 1.23 -17.97 2.13
N ILE A 52 2.17 -17.06 2.36
CA ILE A 52 2.99 -16.46 1.29
C ILE A 52 4.23 -17.30 0.92
N TRP A 53 4.71 -18.18 1.80
CA TRP A 53 5.79 -19.14 1.54
C TRP A 53 5.76 -20.31 2.52
N ASP A 54 6.22 -21.50 2.10
CA ASP A 54 6.30 -22.71 2.92
C ASP A 54 7.76 -23.03 3.29
N SER A 55 8.05 -23.09 4.59
CA SER A 55 9.38 -23.39 5.10
C SER A 55 9.85 -24.82 4.87
N LYS A 56 8.93 -25.78 4.68
CA LYS A 56 9.29 -27.18 4.43
C LYS A 56 9.81 -27.40 3.02
N THR A 57 9.24 -26.69 2.04
CA THR A 57 9.57 -26.86 0.62
C THR A 57 10.41 -25.72 0.05
N GLY A 58 10.47 -24.57 0.73
CA GLY A 58 11.09 -23.35 0.21
C GLY A 58 10.27 -22.69 -0.90
N ASN A 59 9.06 -23.20 -1.20
CA ASN A 59 8.20 -22.63 -2.21
C ASN A 59 7.61 -21.30 -1.75
N VAL A 60 7.64 -20.31 -2.63
CA VAL A 60 6.99 -19.00 -2.44
C VAL A 60 5.71 -18.96 -3.28
N ALA A 61 4.66 -18.33 -2.77
CA ALA A 61 3.41 -18.18 -3.50
C ALA A 61 3.56 -17.20 -4.66
N ASN A 62 3.01 -17.54 -5.81
CA ASN A 62 2.65 -16.53 -6.82
C ASN A 62 1.42 -15.80 -6.32
N PHE A 63 1.37 -14.47 -6.47
CA PHE A 63 0.17 -13.72 -6.16
C PHE A 63 -0.07 -12.60 -7.16
N VAL A 64 -1.33 -12.20 -7.26
CA VAL A 64 -1.76 -10.99 -7.95
C VAL A 64 -2.84 -10.33 -7.12
N THR A 65 -2.76 -9.01 -6.98
CA THR A 65 -3.82 -8.18 -6.43
C THR A 65 -4.13 -7.07 -7.41
N SER A 66 -5.39 -6.69 -7.47
CA SER A 66 -5.86 -5.57 -8.28
C SER A 66 -6.85 -4.75 -7.47
N PHE A 67 -6.72 -3.43 -7.53
CA PHE A 67 -7.60 -2.51 -6.83
C PHE A 67 -7.69 -1.20 -7.58
N THR A 68 -8.76 -0.46 -7.31
CA THR A 68 -8.95 0.91 -7.78
C THR A 68 -8.90 1.82 -6.57
N PHE A 69 -8.08 2.87 -6.61
CA PHE A 69 -8.00 3.86 -5.54
C PHE A 69 -8.17 5.27 -6.09
N VAL A 70 -8.54 6.20 -5.20
CA VAL A 70 -8.64 7.63 -5.49
C VAL A 70 -7.93 8.38 -4.37
N ILE A 71 -7.09 9.35 -4.75
CA ILE A 71 -6.63 10.40 -3.83
C ILE A 71 -7.42 11.65 -4.19
N ASP A 72 -8.17 12.14 -3.21
CA ASP A 72 -9.00 13.34 -3.35
C ASP A 72 -8.46 14.43 -2.43
N ALA A 73 -7.59 15.27 -2.99
CA ALA A 73 -6.96 16.37 -2.28
C ALA A 73 -7.75 17.68 -2.48
N PRO A 74 -8.08 18.41 -1.40
CA PRO A 74 -8.70 19.74 -1.50
C PRO A 74 -7.83 20.75 -2.25
N ASN A 75 -6.51 20.57 -2.24
CA ASN A 75 -5.54 21.38 -2.95
C ASN A 75 -4.53 20.47 -3.66
N SER A 76 -4.57 20.42 -4.99
CA SER A 76 -3.70 19.56 -5.81
C SER A 76 -2.20 19.89 -5.72
N TYR A 77 -1.85 21.08 -5.24
CA TYR A 77 -0.46 21.50 -5.04
C TYR A 77 0.12 21.01 -3.71
N ASN A 78 -0.72 20.81 -2.69
CA ASN A 78 -0.32 20.39 -1.35
C ASN A 78 -1.03 19.08 -0.99
N VAL A 79 -0.45 17.96 -1.46
CA VAL A 79 -0.97 16.61 -1.26
C VAL A 79 0.04 15.82 -0.44
N ALA A 80 -0.42 15.16 0.61
CA ALA A 80 0.40 14.33 1.48
C ALA A 80 -0.47 13.28 2.21
N ASP A 81 0.12 12.20 2.72
CA ASP A 81 1.51 11.76 2.50
C ASP A 81 1.58 10.74 1.35
N GLY A 82 0.72 9.73 1.36
CA GLY A 82 0.62 8.75 0.29
C GLY A 82 -0.35 7.62 0.61
N PHE A 83 -0.26 6.54 -0.16
CA PHE A 83 -1.05 5.32 0.00
C PHE A 83 -0.15 4.10 -0.22
N THR A 84 -0.42 2.99 0.46
CA THR A 84 0.36 1.74 0.31
C THR A 84 -0.52 0.51 0.19
N PHE A 85 -0.08 -0.44 -0.63
CA PHE A 85 -0.38 -1.87 -0.45
C PHE A 85 0.81 -2.50 0.27
N PHE A 86 0.58 -3.30 1.31
CA PHE A 86 1.67 -3.91 2.07
C PHE A 86 1.40 -5.36 2.45
N ILE A 87 2.49 -6.11 2.62
CA ILE A 87 2.54 -7.48 3.15
C ILE A 87 3.38 -7.42 4.42
N ALA A 88 2.80 -7.80 5.55
CA ALA A 88 3.40 -7.68 6.87
C ALA A 88 3.04 -8.90 7.75
N PRO A 89 3.64 -9.06 8.94
CA PRO A 89 3.27 -10.11 9.89
C PRO A 89 1.78 -10.06 10.26
N VAL A 90 1.22 -11.21 10.62
CA VAL A 90 -0.22 -11.39 10.89
C VAL A 90 -0.78 -10.46 11.98
N ASP A 91 0.08 -10.06 12.92
CA ASP A 91 -0.23 -9.19 14.05
C ASP A 91 0.17 -7.72 13.81
N THR A 92 0.44 -7.34 12.55
CA THR A 92 0.85 -6.00 12.17
C THR A 92 -0.08 -4.91 12.74
N LYS A 93 0.53 -3.85 13.28
CA LYS A 93 -0.13 -2.64 13.78
C LYS A 93 0.36 -1.40 13.04
N PRO A 94 -0.40 -0.30 13.01
CA PRO A 94 0.06 0.96 12.45
C PRO A 94 1.43 1.34 13.03
N GLN A 95 2.37 1.66 12.14
CA GLN A 95 3.70 2.16 12.50
C GLN A 95 3.68 3.70 12.50
N THR A 96 4.84 4.34 12.33
CA THR A 96 4.93 5.80 12.26
C THR A 96 4.06 6.35 11.11
N GLY A 97 3.28 7.39 11.39
CA GLY A 97 2.44 8.08 10.40
C GLY A 97 3.21 9.10 9.56
N GLY A 98 2.49 9.99 8.87
CA GLY A 98 3.09 10.97 7.97
C GLY A 98 3.81 10.30 6.81
N GLY A 99 4.98 10.84 6.43
CA GLY A 99 5.83 10.29 5.37
C GLY A 99 6.33 8.86 5.57
N TYR A 100 6.05 8.21 6.71
CA TYR A 100 6.31 6.78 6.93
C TYR A 100 5.12 5.87 6.58
N LEU A 101 4.03 6.47 6.08
CA LEU A 101 2.84 5.83 5.52
C LEU A 101 2.14 4.80 6.44
N GLY A 102 2.42 4.84 7.75
CA GLY A 102 1.85 3.92 8.73
C GLY A 102 2.39 2.49 8.64
N VAL A 103 3.49 2.26 7.91
CA VAL A 103 4.06 0.93 7.64
C VAL A 103 5.53 0.77 8.04
N PHE A 104 6.30 1.87 8.14
CA PHE A 104 7.70 1.84 8.56
C PHE A 104 7.98 2.81 9.71
N ASN A 105 9.18 2.74 10.30
CA ASN A 105 9.63 3.63 11.38
C ASN A 105 10.96 4.34 11.08
N SER A 106 11.64 3.97 10.00
CA SER A 106 12.95 4.51 9.66
C SER A 106 13.22 4.41 8.16
N LYS A 107 14.07 5.31 7.66
CA LYS A 107 14.71 5.28 6.34
C LYS A 107 15.88 4.29 6.25
N ASP A 108 16.27 3.72 7.38
CA ASP A 108 17.30 2.69 7.45
C ASP A 108 16.63 1.31 7.42
N TYR A 109 17.34 0.29 6.94
CA TYR A 109 16.82 -1.07 6.85
C TYR A 109 16.65 -1.68 8.25
N ASP A 110 15.42 -2.05 8.59
CA ASP A 110 15.08 -2.74 9.84
C ASP A 110 14.48 -4.12 9.57
N LYS A 111 15.31 -5.16 9.70
CA LYS A 111 14.89 -6.56 9.52
C LYS A 111 13.71 -6.98 10.39
N THR A 112 13.45 -6.29 11.50
CA THR A 112 12.35 -6.63 12.41
C THR A 112 10.99 -6.15 11.89
N SER A 113 11.00 -5.17 10.97
CA SER A 113 9.79 -4.68 10.29
C SER A 113 9.07 -5.79 9.52
N GLN A 114 9.83 -6.69 8.88
CA GLN A 114 9.33 -7.83 8.10
C GLN A 114 8.19 -7.44 7.15
N THR A 115 8.27 -6.25 6.58
CA THR A 115 7.21 -5.63 5.79
C THR A 115 7.75 -5.26 4.42
N VAL A 116 7.01 -5.66 3.39
CA VAL A 116 7.19 -5.18 2.01
C VAL A 116 5.99 -4.31 1.67
N ALA A 117 6.23 -3.14 1.08
CA ALA A 117 5.17 -2.25 0.62
C ALA A 117 5.38 -1.83 -0.84
N VAL A 118 4.28 -1.50 -1.49
CA VAL A 118 4.25 -0.74 -2.72
C VAL A 118 3.58 0.58 -2.39
N GLU A 119 4.35 1.65 -2.45
CA GLU A 119 3.90 3.00 -2.13
C GLU A 119 3.49 3.80 -3.37
N PHE A 120 2.55 4.70 -3.14
CA PHE A 120 2.12 5.76 -4.05
C PHE A 120 2.34 7.07 -3.29
N ASP A 121 3.59 7.50 -3.25
CA ASP A 121 4.05 8.66 -2.49
C ASP A 121 3.63 9.95 -3.19
N THR A 122 2.99 10.84 -2.43
CA THR A 122 2.49 12.12 -2.92
C THR A 122 3.24 13.34 -2.39
N PHE A 123 4.19 13.16 -1.47
CA PHE A 123 4.85 14.22 -0.74
C PHE A 123 6.34 13.98 -0.56
N TYR A 124 7.16 14.92 -1.05
CA TYR A 124 8.61 14.80 -0.99
C TYR A 124 9.20 14.96 0.44
N ASN A 125 9.72 13.87 0.99
CA ASN A 125 10.54 13.79 2.18
C ASN A 125 12.04 13.75 1.83
N THR A 126 12.72 14.90 1.99
CA THR A 126 14.12 15.15 1.59
C THR A 126 15.16 14.14 2.11
N ALA A 127 14.85 13.40 3.17
CA ALA A 127 15.79 12.47 3.79
C ALA A 127 15.84 11.09 3.13
N TRP A 128 14.84 10.69 2.33
CA TRP A 128 14.80 9.36 1.71
C TRP A 128 14.25 9.32 0.28
N ASP A 129 13.44 10.29 -0.11
CA ASP A 129 12.79 10.29 -1.42
C ASP A 129 13.73 10.63 -2.59
N PRO A 130 13.31 10.33 -3.84
CA PRO A 130 14.01 10.75 -5.04
C PRO A 130 14.31 12.24 -5.07
N SER A 131 15.59 12.58 -5.32
CA SER A 131 16.08 13.97 -5.30
C SER A 131 15.40 14.94 -6.28
N ASN A 132 14.68 14.43 -7.29
CA ASN A 132 13.89 15.27 -8.19
C ASN A 132 12.61 15.82 -7.55
N GLY A 133 12.21 15.32 -6.37
CA GLY A 133 11.01 15.75 -5.65
C GLY A 133 9.69 15.35 -6.33
N ASP A 134 9.75 14.45 -7.31
CA ASP A 134 8.56 13.94 -7.97
C ASP A 134 7.77 13.03 -7.03
N ARG A 135 6.44 13.11 -7.10
CA ARG A 135 5.57 12.01 -6.63
C ARG A 135 5.95 10.74 -7.36
N HIS A 136 5.88 9.61 -6.68
CA HIS A 136 6.41 8.37 -7.24
C HIS A 136 5.66 7.13 -6.77
N ILE A 137 5.80 6.08 -7.56
CA ILE A 137 5.52 4.71 -7.14
C ILE A 137 6.84 4.14 -6.62
N GLY A 138 6.83 3.53 -5.44
CA GLY A 138 7.99 2.90 -4.83
C GLY A 138 7.75 1.44 -4.46
N ILE A 139 8.82 0.66 -4.41
CA ILE A 139 8.82 -0.68 -3.79
C ILE A 139 9.71 -0.60 -2.56
N ASP A 140 9.16 -0.98 -1.41
CA ASP A 140 9.78 -0.80 -0.12
C ASP A 140 10.02 -2.14 0.53
N VAL A 141 11.19 -2.33 1.13
CA VAL A 141 11.55 -3.56 1.82
C VAL A 141 12.19 -3.20 3.15
N ASN A 142 11.43 -3.35 4.24
CA ASN A 142 11.89 -3.11 5.62
C ASN A 142 12.43 -1.68 5.88
N SER A 143 12.03 -0.70 5.08
CA SER A 143 12.44 0.69 5.19
C SER A 143 11.51 1.58 4.37
N ILE A 144 11.29 2.84 4.79
CA ILE A 144 10.55 3.80 3.96
C ILE A 144 11.35 4.26 2.73
N LYS A 145 12.68 4.06 2.73
CA LYS A 145 13.48 4.37 1.55
C LYS A 145 13.28 3.27 0.51
N SER A 146 12.49 3.55 -0.53
CA SER A 146 12.19 2.60 -1.60
C SER A 146 13.47 2.08 -2.28
N ILE A 147 13.48 0.77 -2.59
CA ILE A 147 14.59 0.12 -3.30
C ILE A 147 14.63 0.47 -4.78
N ASN A 148 13.49 0.90 -5.33
CA ASN A 148 13.34 1.39 -6.69
C ASN A 148 12.10 2.28 -6.77
N THR A 149 12.14 3.32 -7.61
CA THR A 149 11.05 4.28 -7.77
C THR A 149 10.75 4.59 -9.23
N LYS A 150 9.53 5.05 -9.48
CA LYS A 150 9.11 5.58 -10.78
C LYS A 150 8.30 6.85 -10.57
N SER A 151 8.77 7.97 -11.13
CA SER A 151 7.98 9.22 -11.13
C SER A 151 6.58 8.98 -11.66
N TRP A 152 5.59 9.51 -10.96
CA TRP A 152 4.18 9.34 -11.22
C TRP A 152 3.45 10.68 -11.16
N LYS A 153 2.63 10.95 -12.17
CA LYS A 153 1.77 12.14 -12.19
C LYS A 153 0.43 11.80 -11.58
N LEU A 154 0.26 12.17 -10.30
CA LEU A 154 -1.03 12.11 -9.63
C LEU A 154 -2.09 12.87 -10.43
N GLN A 155 -3.16 12.18 -10.82
CA GLN A 155 -4.40 12.79 -11.31
C GLN A 155 -5.39 12.90 -10.15
N ASN A 156 -5.45 14.08 -9.53
CA ASN A 156 -6.28 14.33 -8.35
C ASN A 156 -7.76 14.00 -8.61
N GLY A 157 -8.40 13.29 -7.69
CA GLY A 157 -9.81 12.89 -7.79
C GLY A 157 -10.13 11.86 -8.87
N LYS A 158 -9.13 11.34 -9.60
CA LYS A 158 -9.32 10.31 -10.62
C LYS A 158 -9.07 8.92 -10.04
N GLU A 159 -9.88 7.96 -10.49
CA GLU A 159 -9.73 6.54 -10.18
C GLU A 159 -8.48 5.98 -10.87
N ALA A 160 -7.51 5.51 -10.08
CA ALA A 160 -6.34 4.81 -10.55
C ALA A 160 -6.56 3.30 -10.42
N ASN A 161 -6.47 2.57 -11.54
CA ASN A 161 -6.51 1.12 -11.56
C ASN A 161 -5.09 0.57 -11.38
N VAL A 162 -4.88 -0.24 -10.36
CA VAL A 162 -3.59 -0.83 -10.02
C VAL A 162 -3.64 -2.34 -10.12
N VAL A 163 -2.57 -2.92 -10.66
CA VAL A 163 -2.27 -4.36 -10.58
C VAL A 163 -0.87 -4.53 -10.00
N ILE A 164 -0.76 -5.36 -8.96
CA ILE A 164 0.51 -5.77 -8.36
C ILE A 164 0.59 -7.29 -8.47
N ALA A 165 1.63 -7.80 -9.12
CA ALA A 165 1.83 -9.23 -9.33
C ALA A 165 3.24 -9.65 -8.92
N PHE A 166 3.35 -10.80 -8.27
CA PHE A 166 4.63 -11.41 -7.89
C PHE A 166 4.77 -12.78 -8.54
N ASN A 167 5.89 -12.97 -9.23
CA ASN A 167 6.27 -14.25 -9.81
C ASN A 167 7.33 -14.93 -8.93
N ALA A 168 6.94 -16.05 -8.32
CA ALA A 168 7.77 -16.82 -7.41
C ALA A 168 8.98 -17.48 -8.10
N ALA A 169 8.89 -17.79 -9.39
CA ALA A 169 10.00 -18.40 -10.12
C ALA A 169 11.14 -17.40 -10.38
N THR A 170 10.82 -16.11 -10.50
CA THR A 170 11.79 -15.06 -10.82
C THR A 170 12.02 -14.06 -9.68
N ASN A 171 11.25 -14.15 -8.58
CA ASN A 171 11.20 -13.16 -7.50
C ASN A 171 10.97 -11.72 -8.00
N VAL A 172 10.20 -11.57 -9.09
CA VAL A 172 9.91 -10.25 -9.66
C VAL A 172 8.55 -9.77 -9.17
N LEU A 173 8.55 -8.63 -8.50
CA LEU A 173 7.35 -7.86 -8.17
C LEU A 173 7.12 -6.80 -9.26
N THR A 174 5.98 -6.89 -9.93
CA THR A 174 5.57 -5.94 -10.97
C THR A 174 4.42 -5.08 -10.46
N VAL A 175 4.54 -3.77 -10.63
CA VAL A 175 3.50 -2.79 -10.29
C VAL A 175 3.07 -2.08 -11.58
N SER A 176 1.77 -1.99 -11.80
CA SER A 176 1.18 -1.24 -12.92
C SER A 176 0.08 -0.34 -12.40
N LEU A 177 0.11 0.94 -12.77
CA LEU A 177 -0.94 1.92 -12.49
C LEU A 177 -1.43 2.52 -13.80
N THR A 178 -2.74 2.57 -13.98
CA THR A 178 -3.39 3.15 -15.16
C THR A 178 -4.55 4.03 -14.74
N TYR A 179 -4.62 5.24 -15.30
CA TYR A 179 -5.81 6.09 -15.22
C TYR A 179 -6.73 5.84 -16.43
N PRO A 180 -8.06 5.82 -16.25
CA PRO A 180 -8.98 5.90 -17.38
C PRO A 180 -8.79 7.25 -18.08
N ASN A 181 -8.79 7.22 -19.43
CA ASN A 181 -8.67 8.42 -20.27
C ASN A 181 -9.78 9.45 -19.98
#